data_AF-A0A9W9CJV7-F1
#
_entry.id   AF-A0A9W9CJV7-F1
#
_cell.length_a   1.000
_cell.length_b   1.000
_cell.length_c   1.000
_cell.angle_alpha   90.00
_cell.angle_beta   90.00
_cell.angle_gamma   90.00
#
_symmetry.space_group_name_H-M   'P 1'
#
loop_
_entity.id
_entity.type
_entity.pdbx_description
1 polymer ?
#
loop_
_entity_poly.entity_id
_entity_poly.type
_entity_poly.pdbx_seq_one_letter_code
_entity_poly.pdbx_strand_id
1 'polypeptide(L)'
;MVLGMSNTYQQLVTSLKVSDIKYVLSKFGDSRVGTNSPFSINHKQDGKKRAWSAWVLLILTSMPVHFLANSLIGPSYIQKLPEIVEYKETANLTSSYSYMNSEDYSERIHNMMSFPCWSAFRTGTPHYPRSTDILEGDSGIFGAAQDRFGITWQRMQVHYATGNCSQYAKTATDIAALEVGYIGRTYYGKQYAEGNCFMGENLYCTLHDPQPAECRLNVRMSAAFILVSALVIKAAYMCAVNLLARGKLKTHCLTFGDVIVASASNAELRVQGRDWALSEMHQVERHQQILEFASTHHRYEDKEEFDI
;
A
#
# COMPACT_ATOMS: atom_id res chain seq x y z
N MET A 1 -5.81 5.74 18.99
CA MET A 1 -6.56 5.16 20.14
C MET A 1 -6.78 3.66 20.00
N VAL A 2 -7.39 3.16 18.91
CA VAL A 2 -7.63 1.71 18.66
C VAL A 2 -6.34 0.88 18.64
N LEU A 3 -5.24 1.42 18.11
CA LEU A 3 -3.93 0.75 18.11
C LEU A 3 -3.32 0.65 19.51
N GLY A 4 -3.43 1.70 20.34
CA GLY A 4 -2.93 1.69 21.72
C GLY A 4 -3.67 0.68 22.61
N MET A 5 -4.99 0.59 22.45
CA MET A 5 -5.78 -0.44 23.14
C MET A 5 -5.47 -1.86 22.64
N SER A 6 -5.03 -2.01 21.38
CA SER A 6 -4.65 -3.32 20.84
C SER A 6 -3.51 -3.99 21.63
N ASN A 7 -2.56 -3.21 22.13
CA ASN A 7 -1.44 -3.72 22.93
C ASN A 7 -1.94 -4.27 24.27
N THR A 8 -2.77 -3.51 24.98
CA THR A 8 -3.38 -3.95 26.24
C THR A 8 -4.23 -5.22 26.07
N TYR A 9 -4.90 -5.37 24.92
CA TYR A 9 -5.69 -6.56 24.64
C TYR A 9 -4.85 -7.77 24.24
N GLN A 10 -3.74 -7.56 23.55
CA GLN A 10 -2.76 -8.62 23.35
C GLN A 10 -2.24 -9.14 24.70
N GLN A 11 -1.90 -8.24 25.63
CA GLN A 11 -1.52 -8.60 27.01
C GLN A 11 -2.63 -9.36 27.74
N LEU A 12 -3.89 -8.94 27.63
CA LEU A 12 -5.03 -9.65 28.22
C LEU A 12 -5.19 -11.07 27.64
N VAL A 13 -5.08 -11.21 26.32
CA VAL A 13 -5.23 -12.50 25.64
C VAL A 13 -4.08 -13.45 25.98
N THR A 14 -2.86 -12.97 26.16
CA THR A 14 -1.69 -13.78 26.54
C THR A 14 -1.57 -13.99 28.05
N SER A 15 -2.15 -13.12 28.89
CA SER A 15 -2.05 -13.17 30.36
C SER A 15 -2.62 -14.46 30.97
N LEU A 16 -1.91 -15.03 31.93
CA LEU A 16 -2.37 -16.20 32.69
C LEU A 16 -3.57 -15.83 33.56
N LYS A 17 -4.48 -16.79 33.77
CA LYS A 17 -5.49 -16.65 34.83
C LYS A 17 -4.90 -17.05 36.17
N VAL A 18 -5.50 -16.57 37.26
CA VAL A 18 -5.14 -16.98 38.63
C VAL A 18 -5.17 -18.50 38.80
N SER A 19 -6.15 -19.18 38.20
CA SER A 19 -6.27 -20.64 38.21
C SER A 19 -5.13 -21.36 37.47
N ASP A 20 -4.56 -20.73 36.44
CA ASP A 20 -3.47 -21.31 35.63
C ASP A 20 -2.11 -21.23 36.36
N ILE A 21 -1.97 -20.34 37.36
CA ILE A 21 -0.68 -20.09 38.05
C ILE A 21 -0.11 -21.37 38.67
N LYS A 22 -0.93 -22.13 39.40
CA LYS A 22 -0.49 -23.37 40.08
C LYS A 22 0.06 -24.38 39.08
N TYR A 23 -0.63 -24.57 37.96
CA TYR A 23 -0.19 -25.46 36.89
C TYR A 23 1.13 -24.98 36.27
N VAL A 24 1.23 -23.70 35.93
CA VAL A 24 2.41 -23.16 35.27
C VAL A 24 3.63 -23.25 36.17
N LEU A 25 3.49 -22.88 37.45
CA LEU A 25 4.56 -23.04 38.43
C LEU A 25 4.97 -24.51 38.61
N SER A 26 3.99 -25.43 38.70
CA SER A 26 4.29 -26.87 38.86
C SER A 26 4.97 -27.52 37.66
N LYS A 27 4.70 -27.03 36.44
CA LYS A 27 5.16 -27.65 35.19
C LYS A 27 6.39 -26.97 34.59
N PHE A 28 6.51 -25.65 34.72
CA PHE A 28 7.55 -24.86 34.08
C PHE A 28 8.51 -24.19 35.07
N GLY A 29 8.21 -24.20 36.38
CA GLY A 29 9.06 -23.62 37.41
C GLY A 29 9.07 -22.08 37.49
N ASP A 30 8.52 -21.40 36.48
CA ASP A 30 8.43 -19.93 36.39
C ASP A 30 7.11 -19.51 35.73
N SER A 31 6.49 -18.45 36.26
CA SER A 31 5.32 -17.81 35.65
C SER A 31 5.72 -16.48 35.01
N ARG A 32 6.11 -16.51 33.73
CA ARG A 32 6.33 -15.29 32.94
C ARG A 32 4.99 -14.58 32.69
N VAL A 33 4.69 -13.55 33.49
CA VAL A 33 3.51 -12.69 33.36
C VAL A 33 3.81 -11.37 32.65
N GLY A 34 2.78 -10.73 32.09
CA GLY A 34 2.91 -9.43 31.41
C GLY A 34 3.57 -9.45 30.03
N THR A 35 3.81 -10.62 29.44
CA THR A 35 4.39 -10.72 28.10
C THR A 35 3.33 -10.67 26.99
N ASN A 36 3.63 -9.98 25.89
CA ASN A 36 2.83 -10.01 24.65
C ASN A 36 3.12 -11.23 23.77
N SER A 37 3.88 -12.19 24.28
CA SER A 37 4.29 -13.34 23.49
C SER A 37 3.10 -14.27 23.22
N PRO A 38 2.82 -14.63 21.95
CA PRO A 38 1.78 -15.60 21.63
C PRO A 38 2.03 -16.97 22.26
N PHE A 39 3.30 -17.32 22.49
CA PHE A 39 3.68 -18.59 23.09
C PHE A 39 3.15 -18.73 24.52
N SER A 40 2.93 -17.62 25.22
CA SER A 40 2.33 -17.60 26.57
C SER A 40 0.89 -18.14 26.59
N ILE A 41 0.17 -18.12 25.45
CA ILE A 41 -1.17 -18.73 25.33
C ILE A 41 -1.09 -20.26 25.53
N ASN A 42 0.04 -20.90 25.21
CA ASN A 42 0.21 -22.33 25.40
C ASN A 42 0.28 -22.76 26.86
N HIS A 43 0.52 -21.82 27.77
CA HIS A 43 0.63 -22.07 29.20
C HIS A 43 -0.74 -22.06 29.91
N LYS A 44 -1.81 -21.65 29.22
CA LYS A 44 -3.19 -21.68 29.74
C LYS A 44 -3.76 -23.09 29.72
N GLN A 45 -4.36 -23.53 30.83
CA GLN A 45 -5.12 -24.78 30.84
C GLN A 45 -6.49 -24.57 30.17
N ASP A 46 -7.18 -23.50 30.56
CA ASP A 46 -8.56 -23.25 30.12
C ASP A 46 -8.70 -22.09 29.15
N GLY A 47 -9.55 -22.27 28.14
CA GLY A 47 -9.89 -21.22 27.18
C GLY A 47 -8.78 -20.95 26.15
N LYS A 48 -7.78 -21.84 26.03
CA LYS A 48 -6.68 -21.74 25.06
C LYS A 48 -7.15 -21.50 23.62
N LYS A 49 -8.18 -22.22 23.16
CA LYS A 49 -8.76 -22.04 21.81
C LYS A 49 -9.34 -20.63 21.62
N ARG A 50 -10.04 -20.09 22.63
CA ARG A 50 -10.61 -18.73 22.60
C ARG A 50 -9.53 -17.66 22.64
N ALA A 51 -8.45 -17.88 23.38
CA ALA A 51 -7.30 -16.98 23.41
C ALA A 51 -6.57 -16.96 22.06
N TRP A 52 -6.33 -18.13 21.45
CA TRP A 52 -5.75 -18.22 20.11
C TRP A 52 -6.64 -17.56 19.05
N SER A 53 -7.95 -17.79 19.06
CA SER A 53 -8.86 -17.15 18.11
C SER A 53 -8.88 -15.62 18.26
N ALA A 54 -8.88 -15.12 19.50
CA ALA A 54 -8.80 -13.69 19.79
C ALA A 54 -7.47 -13.08 19.32
N TRP A 55 -6.36 -13.78 19.54
CA TRP A 55 -5.05 -13.33 19.09
C TRP A 55 -4.93 -13.29 17.57
N VAL A 56 -5.41 -14.34 16.88
CA VAL A 56 -5.47 -14.38 15.41
C VAL A 56 -6.35 -13.24 14.87
N LEU A 57 -7.52 -13.00 15.46
CA LEU A 57 -8.39 -11.88 15.08
C LEU A 57 -7.69 -10.53 15.23
N LEU A 58 -6.95 -10.32 16.33
CA LEU A 58 -6.20 -9.08 16.56
C LEU A 58 -5.09 -8.88 15.52
N ILE A 59 -4.40 -9.92 15.09
CA ILE A 59 -3.39 -9.82 14.03
C ILE A 59 -4.03 -9.57 12.68
N LEU A 60 -5.03 -10.37 12.31
CA LEU A 60 -5.71 -10.24 11.02
C LEU A 60 -6.38 -8.88 10.84
N THR A 61 -6.79 -8.21 11.92
CA THR A 61 -7.33 -6.85 11.86
C THR A 61 -6.25 -5.76 11.94
N SER A 62 -5.05 -6.07 12.45
CA SER A 62 -3.97 -5.06 12.61
C SER A 62 -3.03 -5.03 11.42
N MET A 63 -2.67 -6.17 10.84
CA MET A 63 -1.79 -6.22 9.65
C MET A 63 -2.35 -5.39 8.48
N PRO A 64 -3.63 -5.53 8.08
CA PRO A 64 -4.19 -4.71 7.03
C PRO A 64 -4.12 -3.22 7.34
N VAL A 65 -4.32 -2.80 8.60
CA VAL A 65 -4.19 -1.39 8.96
C VAL A 65 -2.77 -0.88 8.73
N HIS A 66 -1.74 -1.66 9.08
CA HIS A 66 -0.34 -1.25 8.88
C HIS A 66 0.09 -1.29 7.40
N PHE A 67 -0.32 -2.30 6.63
CA PHE A 67 0.04 -2.41 5.22
C PHE A 67 -0.80 -1.52 4.30
N LEU A 68 -2.09 -1.37 4.60
CA LEU A 68 -3.01 -0.58 3.77
C LEU A 68 -2.95 0.90 4.08
N ALA A 69 -2.54 1.34 5.28
CA ALA A 69 -2.34 2.77 5.53
C ALA A 69 -1.32 3.37 4.55
N ASN A 70 -0.24 2.65 4.26
CA ASN A 70 0.79 3.07 3.29
C ASN A 70 0.36 2.89 1.83
N SER A 71 -0.66 2.06 1.57
CA SER A 71 -1.15 1.76 0.22
C SER A 71 -2.47 2.46 -0.12
N LEU A 72 -3.08 3.15 0.86
CA LEU A 72 -4.36 3.85 0.71
C LEU A 72 -4.23 5.01 -0.27
N ILE A 73 -3.05 5.62 -0.29
CA ILE A 73 -2.72 6.80 -1.06
C ILE A 73 -1.68 6.38 -2.10
N GLY A 74 -2.02 6.51 -3.38
CA GLY A 74 -1.10 6.26 -4.48
C GLY A 74 -1.01 7.46 -5.43
N PRO A 75 0.16 7.74 -6.02
CA PRO A 75 0.23 8.69 -7.12
C PRO A 75 -0.45 8.08 -8.35
N SER A 76 -1.13 8.93 -9.11
CA SER A 76 -1.67 8.63 -10.43
C SER A 76 -1.34 9.79 -11.35
N TYR A 77 -0.78 9.49 -12.52
CA TYR A 77 -0.54 10.50 -13.54
C TYR A 77 -1.77 10.68 -14.39
N ILE A 78 -2.09 11.93 -14.72
CA ILE A 78 -3.11 12.27 -15.70
C ILE A 78 -2.40 12.50 -17.03
N GLN A 79 -2.65 11.59 -17.96
CA GLN A 79 -2.25 11.80 -19.33
C GLN A 79 -3.30 12.70 -20.00
N LYS A 80 -2.86 13.87 -20.46
CA LYS A 80 -3.68 14.80 -21.25
C LYS A 80 -3.27 14.69 -22.71
N LEU A 81 -4.27 14.80 -23.60
CA LEU A 81 -4.01 14.95 -25.03
C LEU A 81 -3.59 16.40 -25.33
N PRO A 82 -2.77 16.62 -26.37
CA PRO A 82 -2.37 17.96 -26.78
C PRO A 82 -3.55 18.87 -27.13
N GLU A 83 -3.51 20.12 -26.67
CA GLU A 83 -4.57 21.10 -26.94
C GLU A 83 -4.39 21.79 -28.29
N ILE A 84 -3.15 21.92 -28.75
CA ILE A 84 -2.81 22.61 -30.00
C ILE A 84 -2.60 21.56 -31.08
N VAL A 85 -3.40 21.62 -32.15
CA VAL A 85 -3.25 20.75 -33.33
C VAL A 85 -2.85 21.58 -34.55
N GLU A 86 -1.66 21.31 -35.07
CA GLU A 86 -1.14 21.91 -36.29
C GLU A 86 -1.17 20.92 -37.45
N TYR A 87 -1.40 21.41 -38.66
CA TYR A 87 -1.52 20.59 -39.87
C TYR A 87 -0.34 20.90 -40.78
N LYS A 88 0.41 19.88 -41.16
CA LYS A 88 1.55 19.99 -42.09
C LYS A 88 1.33 19.10 -43.30
N GLU A 89 0.90 19.74 -44.38
CA GLU A 89 0.75 19.09 -45.67
C GLU A 89 2.11 18.75 -46.27
N THR A 90 2.26 17.51 -46.74
CA THR A 90 3.51 17.04 -47.36
C THR A 90 3.19 16.30 -48.66
N ALA A 91 3.89 16.64 -49.74
CA ALA A 91 3.67 15.99 -51.05
C ALA A 91 4.10 14.51 -51.06
N ASN A 92 5.15 14.16 -50.30
CA ASN A 92 5.64 12.78 -50.17
C ASN A 92 6.04 12.49 -48.72
N LEU A 93 5.20 11.73 -48.01
CA LEU A 93 5.49 11.33 -46.63
C LEU A 93 6.62 10.31 -46.54
N THR A 94 6.78 9.46 -47.55
CA THR A 94 7.77 8.37 -47.56
C THR A 94 9.21 8.88 -47.48
N SER A 95 9.49 10.06 -48.04
CA SER A 95 10.79 10.73 -47.90
C SER A 95 10.95 11.46 -46.55
N SER A 96 9.85 11.87 -45.93
CA SER A 96 9.88 12.50 -44.59
C SER A 96 10.14 11.46 -43.48
N TYR A 97 9.80 10.19 -43.74
CA TYR A 97 10.03 9.06 -42.82
C TYR A 97 11.51 8.84 -42.49
N SER A 98 12.43 9.09 -43.43
CA SER A 98 13.86 8.81 -43.27
C SER A 98 14.66 9.98 -42.67
N TYR A 99 14.16 11.22 -42.79
CA TYR A 99 14.90 12.43 -42.38
C TYR A 99 14.64 12.89 -40.93
N MET A 100 13.57 12.43 -40.28
CA MET A 100 13.22 12.90 -38.92
C MET A 100 13.89 12.14 -37.76
N ASN A 101 14.83 11.24 -38.05
CA ASN A 101 15.54 10.50 -37.00
C ASN A 101 16.70 11.27 -36.34
N SER A 102 17.05 12.49 -36.80
CA SER A 102 18.34 13.06 -36.42
C SER A 102 18.37 14.11 -35.30
N GLU A 103 17.42 15.04 -35.13
CA GLU A 103 17.72 16.19 -34.22
C GLU A 103 16.56 16.83 -33.45
N ASP A 104 15.30 16.44 -33.65
CA ASP A 104 14.18 17.10 -32.97
C ASP A 104 13.58 16.20 -31.87
N TYR A 105 13.43 16.72 -30.66
CA TYR A 105 12.89 16.05 -29.46
C TYR A 105 11.40 15.65 -29.58
N SER A 106 10.88 15.55 -30.80
CA SER A 106 9.48 15.25 -31.06
C SER A 106 9.22 13.75 -31.05
N GLU A 107 8.26 13.32 -30.24
CA GLU A 107 7.86 11.91 -30.17
C GLU A 107 6.90 11.59 -31.33
N ARG A 108 7.10 10.46 -32.01
CA ARG A 108 6.36 10.14 -33.22
C ARG A 108 5.28 9.08 -32.98
N ILE A 109 4.05 9.41 -33.39
CA ILE A 109 2.92 8.49 -33.41
C ILE A 109 2.72 7.98 -34.83
N HIS A 110 3.19 6.76 -35.09
CA HIS A 110 3.08 6.09 -36.38
C HIS A 110 2.26 4.79 -36.31
N ASN A 111 1.72 4.47 -35.13
CA ASN A 111 0.91 3.27 -34.97
C ASN A 111 -0.37 3.39 -35.81
N MET A 112 -0.62 2.36 -36.63
CA MET A 112 -1.79 2.21 -37.51
C MET A 112 -3.12 2.27 -36.73
N MET A 113 -3.10 1.94 -35.44
CA MET A 113 -4.25 1.94 -34.54
C MET A 113 -4.33 3.15 -33.60
N SER A 114 -3.51 4.20 -33.79
CA SER A 114 -3.55 5.35 -32.89
C SER A 114 -4.75 6.26 -33.14
N PHE A 115 -5.81 6.02 -32.37
CA PHE A 115 -7.04 6.82 -32.43
C PHE A 115 -6.84 8.30 -32.08
N PRO A 116 -6.00 8.71 -31.11
CA PRO A 116 -5.78 10.13 -30.84
C PRO A 116 -5.21 10.91 -32.02
N CYS A 117 -4.30 10.31 -32.80
CA CYS A 117 -3.78 10.95 -34.01
C CYS A 117 -4.82 10.97 -35.15
N TRP A 118 -5.53 9.85 -35.35
CA TRP A 118 -6.58 9.77 -36.36
C TRP A 118 -7.72 10.77 -36.10
N SER A 119 -8.20 10.83 -34.86
CA SER A 119 -9.23 11.78 -34.45
C SER A 119 -8.75 13.23 -34.60
N ALA A 120 -7.52 13.55 -34.16
CA ALA A 120 -6.94 14.88 -34.36
C ALA A 120 -6.96 15.30 -35.82
N PHE A 121 -6.54 14.42 -36.74
CA PHE A 121 -6.60 14.69 -38.17
C PHE A 121 -8.02 15.00 -38.67
N ARG A 122 -8.98 14.17 -38.27
CA ARG A 122 -10.36 14.19 -38.79
C ARG A 122 -11.23 15.29 -38.20
N THR A 123 -11.03 15.67 -36.95
CA THR A 123 -11.87 16.65 -36.23
C THR A 123 -11.17 17.97 -35.96
N GLY A 124 -9.82 18.01 -35.99
CA GLY A 124 -9.05 19.15 -35.48
C GLY A 124 -8.68 19.06 -34.01
N THR A 125 -9.16 18.04 -33.29
CA THR A 125 -8.92 17.86 -31.86
C THR A 125 -8.67 16.39 -31.54
N PRO A 126 -7.60 16.04 -30.81
CA PRO A 126 -7.35 14.65 -30.44
C PRO A 126 -8.39 14.17 -29.42
N HIS A 127 -8.84 12.93 -29.56
CA HIS A 127 -9.75 12.28 -28.62
C HIS A 127 -9.21 10.92 -28.19
N TYR A 128 -9.46 10.55 -26.94
CA TYR A 128 -9.28 9.18 -26.49
C TYR A 128 -10.43 8.31 -27.02
N PRO A 129 -10.17 7.04 -27.37
CA PRO A 129 -11.24 6.13 -27.76
C PRO A 129 -12.12 5.82 -26.54
N ARG A 130 -13.42 5.69 -26.78
CA ARG A 130 -14.40 5.24 -25.79
C ARG A 130 -14.31 3.72 -25.60
N SER A 131 -14.00 2.98 -26.66
CA SER A 131 -13.82 1.52 -26.59
C SER A 131 -12.44 1.15 -26.02
N THR A 132 -12.44 0.28 -25.00
CA THR A 132 -11.21 -0.30 -24.44
C THR A 132 -10.46 -1.14 -25.46
N ASP A 133 -11.17 -1.83 -26.36
CA ASP A 133 -10.55 -2.68 -27.39
C ASP A 133 -9.68 -1.86 -28.36
N ILE A 134 -10.07 -0.61 -28.63
CA ILE A 134 -9.29 0.30 -29.47
C ILE A 134 -8.07 0.81 -28.71
N LEU A 135 -8.24 1.13 -27.42
CA LEU A 135 -7.14 1.56 -26.55
C LEU A 135 -6.07 0.47 -26.38
N GLU A 136 -6.49 -0.80 -26.24
CA GLU A 136 -5.60 -1.96 -26.16
C GLU A 136 -4.91 -2.27 -27.49
N GLY A 137 -5.56 -1.95 -28.62
CA GLY A 137 -4.97 -2.09 -29.95
C GLY A 137 -3.88 -1.07 -30.26
N ASP A 138 -3.83 0.06 -29.54
CA ASP A 138 -2.75 1.03 -29.63
C ASP A 138 -1.59 0.65 -28.69
N SER A 139 -0.43 0.33 -29.26
CA SER A 139 0.84 0.14 -28.56
C SER A 139 1.69 1.42 -28.51
N GLY A 140 1.15 2.55 -28.97
CA GLY A 140 1.80 3.85 -28.95
C GLY A 140 1.69 4.57 -27.62
N ILE A 141 2.11 5.83 -27.61
CA ILE A 141 2.27 6.63 -26.38
C ILE A 141 0.96 6.98 -25.66
N PHE A 142 -0.17 6.94 -26.37
CA PHE A 142 -1.51 7.12 -25.81
C PHE A 142 -2.27 5.80 -25.67
N GLY A 143 -1.61 4.67 -25.92
CA GLY A 143 -2.18 3.35 -25.90
C GLY A 143 -1.99 2.60 -24.58
N ALA A 144 -2.38 1.33 -24.57
CA ALA A 144 -2.26 0.46 -23.38
C ALA A 144 -0.81 0.11 -23.01
N ALA A 145 0.12 0.18 -23.98
CA ALA A 145 1.53 -0.15 -23.77
C ALA A 145 2.42 1.06 -23.43
N GLN A 146 1.83 2.22 -23.12
CA GLN A 146 2.61 3.41 -22.79
C GLN A 146 3.48 3.22 -21.54
N ASP A 147 4.70 3.75 -21.56
CA ASP A 147 5.65 3.72 -20.45
C ASP A 147 6.01 5.13 -19.93
N ARG A 148 5.62 6.19 -20.66
CA ARG A 148 5.98 7.58 -20.37
C ARG A 148 4.90 8.37 -19.62
N PHE A 149 4.45 7.85 -18.47
CA PHE A 149 3.40 8.49 -17.66
C PHE A 149 3.78 9.86 -17.08
N GLY A 150 5.07 10.20 -17.02
CA GLY A 150 5.56 11.46 -16.44
C GLY A 150 5.57 12.66 -17.39
N ILE A 151 5.20 12.46 -18.67
CA ILE A 151 5.31 13.49 -19.71
C ILE A 151 3.96 13.65 -20.41
N THR A 152 3.61 14.91 -20.68
CA THR A 152 2.49 15.31 -21.54
C THR A 152 3.03 16.24 -22.63
N TRP A 153 2.27 16.47 -23.70
CA TRP A 153 2.70 17.33 -24.81
C TRP A 153 1.66 18.40 -25.03
N GLN A 154 2.10 19.63 -25.22
CA GLN A 154 1.18 20.75 -25.45
C GLN A 154 0.66 20.77 -26.89
N ARG A 155 1.50 20.33 -27.84
CA ARG A 155 1.23 20.46 -29.27
C ARG A 155 1.36 19.13 -30.01
N MET A 156 0.40 18.85 -30.88
CA MET A 156 0.40 17.78 -31.85
C MET A 156 0.48 18.37 -33.25
N GLN A 157 1.41 17.89 -34.06
CA GLN A 157 1.47 18.23 -35.47
C GLN A 157 1.10 17.00 -36.30
N VAL A 158 0.07 17.17 -37.14
CA VAL A 158 -0.49 16.14 -38.01
C VAL A 158 0.13 16.30 -39.39
N HIS A 159 0.86 15.28 -39.83
CA HIS A 159 1.53 15.24 -41.14
C HIS A 159 0.75 14.33 -42.06
N TYR A 160 0.27 14.85 -43.20
CA TYR A 160 -0.53 14.07 -44.14
C TYR A 160 -0.23 14.36 -45.60
N ALA A 161 -0.48 13.36 -46.45
CA ALA A 161 -0.17 13.41 -47.87
C ALA A 161 -1.18 14.27 -48.61
N THR A 162 -0.72 15.34 -49.28
CA THR A 162 -1.62 16.30 -49.92
C THR A 162 -2.53 15.65 -50.98
N GLY A 163 -2.01 14.67 -51.74
CA GLY A 163 -2.76 14.00 -52.80
C GLY A 163 -3.81 13.00 -52.32
N ASN A 164 -3.63 12.40 -51.14
CA ASN A 164 -4.46 11.28 -50.68
C ASN A 164 -5.40 11.65 -49.53
N CYS A 165 -4.95 12.55 -48.64
CA CYS A 165 -5.59 12.78 -47.35
C CYS A 165 -6.27 14.15 -47.23
N SER A 166 -5.90 15.17 -48.02
CA SER A 166 -6.35 16.55 -47.80
C SER A 166 -7.86 16.72 -47.74
N GLN A 167 -8.61 15.96 -48.56
CA GLN A 167 -10.07 16.01 -48.58
C GLN A 167 -10.73 15.50 -47.28
N TYR A 168 -10.00 14.79 -46.42
CA TYR A 168 -10.51 14.20 -45.17
C TYR A 168 -10.09 14.97 -43.91
N ALA A 169 -9.20 15.97 -44.04
CA ALA A 169 -8.75 16.77 -42.91
C ALA A 169 -9.91 17.63 -42.38
N LYS A 170 -10.18 17.59 -41.07
CA LYS A 170 -11.22 18.39 -40.39
C LYS A 170 -12.65 18.21 -40.93
N THR A 171 -12.96 17.07 -41.54
CA THR A 171 -14.29 16.82 -42.12
C THR A 171 -15.26 16.11 -41.19
N ALA A 172 -14.77 15.49 -40.12
CA ALA A 172 -15.60 14.68 -39.23
C ALA A 172 -16.02 15.48 -37.99
N THR A 173 -17.29 15.38 -37.63
CA THR A 173 -17.85 15.92 -36.38
C THR A 173 -18.31 14.83 -35.42
N ASP A 174 -18.60 13.64 -35.93
CA ASP A 174 -19.04 12.49 -35.13
C ASP A 174 -17.83 11.61 -34.73
N ILE A 175 -17.35 11.81 -33.50
CA ILE A 175 -16.21 11.07 -32.94
C ILE A 175 -16.56 9.59 -32.74
N ALA A 176 -17.80 9.26 -32.39
CA ALA A 176 -18.19 7.88 -32.15
C ALA A 176 -18.21 7.08 -33.46
N ALA A 177 -18.62 7.71 -34.56
CA ALA A 177 -18.51 7.11 -35.89
C ALA A 177 -17.05 6.88 -36.31
N LEU A 178 -16.13 7.77 -35.92
CA LEU A 178 -14.69 7.64 -36.24
C LEU A 178 -14.05 6.39 -35.61
N GLU A 179 -14.50 5.99 -34.41
CA GLU A 179 -13.95 4.81 -33.72
C GLU A 179 -14.23 3.50 -34.46
N VAL A 180 -15.41 3.37 -35.07
CA VAL A 180 -15.92 2.11 -35.63
C VAL A 180 -15.86 2.08 -37.16
N GLY A 181 -16.07 3.23 -37.81
CA GLY A 181 -16.34 3.32 -39.24
C GLY A 181 -15.15 3.09 -40.17
N TYR A 182 -13.91 3.18 -39.65
CA TYR A 182 -12.72 3.36 -40.49
C TYR A 182 -11.62 2.34 -40.25
N ILE A 183 -11.94 1.19 -39.64
CA ILE A 183 -10.96 0.13 -39.43
C ILE A 183 -10.93 -0.79 -40.66
N GLY A 184 -10.00 -0.54 -41.57
CA GLY A 184 -9.66 -1.48 -42.63
C GLY A 184 -8.90 -2.69 -42.08
N ARG A 185 -9.23 -3.90 -42.53
CA ARG A 185 -8.34 -5.07 -42.33
C ARG A 185 -7.25 -5.03 -43.39
N THR A 186 -5.99 -4.95 -42.95
CA THR A 186 -4.83 -5.21 -43.79
C THR A 186 -4.23 -6.57 -43.47
N TYR A 187 -3.27 -6.99 -44.30
CA TYR A 187 -2.45 -8.17 -44.05
C TYR A 187 -1.73 -8.12 -42.69
N TYR A 188 -1.44 -6.91 -42.19
CA TYR A 188 -0.71 -6.67 -40.94
C TYR A 188 -1.60 -6.37 -39.72
N GLY A 189 -2.93 -6.32 -39.89
CA GLY A 189 -3.86 -6.13 -38.78
C GLY A 189 -5.00 -5.17 -39.10
N LYS A 190 -5.40 -4.41 -38.07
CA LYS A 190 -6.41 -3.35 -38.17
C LYS A 190 -5.69 -2.01 -38.39
N GLN A 191 -6.22 -1.15 -39.23
CA GLN A 191 -5.70 0.21 -39.42
C GLN A 191 -6.80 1.21 -39.68
N TYR A 192 -6.61 2.46 -39.23
CA TYR A 192 -7.50 3.55 -39.60
C TYR A 192 -7.28 3.99 -41.05
N ALA A 193 -8.36 3.99 -41.82
CA ALA A 193 -8.34 4.27 -43.26
C ALA A 193 -9.65 4.89 -43.75
N GLU A 194 -9.55 5.90 -44.60
CA GLU A 194 -10.68 6.34 -45.43
C GLU A 194 -10.21 6.63 -46.86
N GLY A 195 -10.81 5.92 -47.83
CA GLY A 195 -10.38 5.98 -49.23
C GLY A 195 -8.91 5.61 -49.37
N ASN A 196 -8.11 6.52 -49.92
CA ASN A 196 -6.67 6.36 -50.12
C ASN A 196 -5.83 6.95 -48.97
N CYS A 197 -6.46 7.38 -47.87
CA CYS A 197 -5.78 7.95 -46.73
C CYS A 197 -5.65 6.92 -45.61
N PHE A 198 -4.42 6.45 -45.38
CA PHE A 198 -4.11 5.41 -44.38
C PHE A 198 -3.24 5.96 -43.25
N MET A 199 -3.65 5.70 -42.01
CA MET A 199 -2.84 5.99 -40.81
C MET A 199 -1.57 5.13 -40.81
N GLY A 200 -0.43 5.74 -40.54
CA GLY A 200 0.89 5.11 -40.60
C GLY A 200 1.54 5.12 -41.98
N GLU A 201 0.81 5.33 -43.07
CA GLU A 201 1.40 5.43 -44.42
C GLU A 201 1.33 6.85 -44.98
N ASN A 202 0.11 7.39 -45.06
CA ASN A 202 -0.16 8.72 -45.61
C ASN A 202 -0.48 9.76 -44.54
N LEU A 203 -0.50 9.34 -43.28
CA LEU A 203 -0.81 10.17 -42.12
C LEU A 203 0.02 9.69 -40.91
N TYR A 204 0.66 10.61 -40.20
CA TYR A 204 1.22 10.36 -38.87
C TYR A 204 1.20 11.65 -38.04
N CYS A 205 1.40 11.52 -36.73
CA CYS A 205 1.52 12.68 -35.85
C CYS A 205 2.87 12.74 -35.17
N THR A 206 3.34 13.96 -34.89
CA THR A 206 4.49 14.23 -34.02
C THR A 206 4.04 15.07 -32.85
N LEU A 207 4.54 14.73 -31.67
CA LEU A 207 4.27 15.43 -30.42
C LEU A 207 5.42 16.38 -30.09
N HIS A 208 5.08 17.61 -29.74
CA HIS A 208 6.02 18.69 -29.48
C HIS A 208 5.77 19.29 -28.10
N ASP A 209 6.76 20.04 -27.61
CA ASP A 209 6.67 20.81 -26.37
C ASP A 209 6.34 19.93 -25.15
N PRO A 210 7.27 19.02 -24.75
CA PRO A 210 7.05 18.13 -23.62
C PRO A 210 6.96 18.91 -22.31
N GLN A 211 5.95 18.60 -21.52
CA GLN A 211 5.64 19.18 -20.22
C GLN A 211 5.51 18.07 -19.16
N PRO A 212 5.85 18.34 -17.90
CA PRO A 212 5.66 17.38 -16.82
C PRO A 212 4.16 17.06 -16.66
N ALA A 213 3.83 15.76 -16.58
CA ALA A 213 2.45 15.33 -16.40
C ALA A 213 1.91 15.73 -15.02
N GLU A 214 0.61 16.06 -14.96
CA GLU A 214 -0.06 16.33 -13.70
C GLU A 214 -0.17 15.04 -12.87
N CYS A 215 0.42 15.04 -11.68
CA CYS A 215 0.28 13.95 -10.72
C CYS A 215 -0.86 14.28 -9.74
N ARG A 216 -1.84 13.38 -9.63
CA ARG A 216 -2.86 13.41 -8.59
C ARG A 216 -2.60 12.32 -7.56
N LEU A 217 -2.93 12.65 -6.32
CA LEU A 217 -2.90 11.73 -5.21
C LEU A 217 -4.28 11.05 -5.11
N ASN A 218 -4.36 9.79 -5.53
CA ASN A 218 -5.63 9.06 -5.55
C ASN A 218 -5.75 8.13 -4.33
N VAL A 219 -6.93 8.19 -3.70
CA VAL A 219 -7.29 7.25 -2.64
C VAL A 219 -7.83 5.97 -3.26
N ARG A 220 -7.19 4.83 -2.97
CA ARG A 220 -7.64 3.52 -3.44
C ARG A 220 -8.85 3.06 -2.61
N MET A 221 -10.04 3.18 -3.19
CA MET A 221 -11.31 2.86 -2.51
C MET A 221 -11.35 1.43 -1.94
N SER A 222 -10.78 0.43 -2.63
CA SER A 222 -10.72 -0.95 -2.14
C SER A 222 -9.92 -1.08 -0.84
N ALA A 223 -8.76 -0.39 -0.75
CA ALA A 223 -7.96 -0.35 0.47
C ALA A 223 -8.71 0.36 1.61
N ALA A 224 -9.44 1.43 1.29
CA ALA A 224 -10.27 2.15 2.27
C ALA A 224 -11.35 1.24 2.88
N PHE A 225 -12.09 0.49 2.06
CA PHE A 225 -13.14 -0.41 2.55
C PHE A 225 -12.61 -1.52 3.46
N ILE A 226 -11.46 -2.12 3.10
CA ILE A 226 -10.84 -3.16 3.92
C ILE A 226 -10.39 -2.57 5.27
N LEU A 227 -9.77 -1.38 5.25
CA LEU A 227 -9.31 -0.69 6.46
C LEU A 227 -10.47 -0.33 7.39
N VAL A 228 -11.55 0.23 6.85
CA VAL A 228 -12.76 0.54 7.63
C VAL A 228 -13.36 -0.73 8.23
N SER A 229 -13.50 -1.80 7.44
CA SER A 229 -14.04 -3.07 7.92
C SER A 229 -13.21 -3.66 9.07
N ALA A 230 -11.88 -3.67 8.93
CA ALA A 230 -10.98 -4.15 9.97
C ALA A 230 -11.08 -3.31 11.25
N LEU A 231 -11.16 -1.97 11.12
CA LEU A 231 -11.33 -1.08 12.26
C LEU A 231 -12.67 -1.27 12.97
N VAL A 232 -13.76 -1.46 12.23
CA VAL A 232 -15.10 -1.70 12.78
C VAL A 232 -15.16 -3.03 13.52
N ILE A 233 -14.66 -4.12 12.93
CA ILE A 233 -14.60 -5.44 13.59
C ILE A 233 -13.80 -5.35 14.88
N LYS A 234 -12.65 -4.67 14.84
CA LYS A 234 -11.80 -4.46 16.00
C LYS A 234 -12.53 -3.64 17.07
N ALA A 235 -13.16 -2.52 16.71
CA ALA A 235 -13.90 -1.69 17.65
C ALA A 235 -15.06 -2.47 18.31
N ALA A 236 -15.85 -3.20 17.52
CA ALA A 236 -16.95 -4.02 18.02
C ALA A 236 -16.47 -5.09 19.00
N TYR A 237 -15.37 -5.79 18.67
CA TYR A 237 -14.75 -6.77 19.56
C TYR A 237 -14.32 -6.14 20.89
N MET A 238 -13.67 -4.98 20.84
CA MET A 238 -13.17 -4.28 22.03
C MET A 238 -14.31 -3.82 22.92
N CYS A 239 -15.37 -3.26 22.34
CA CYS A 239 -16.61 -2.91 23.04
C CYS A 239 -17.25 -4.14 23.70
N ALA A 240 -17.41 -5.24 22.97
CA ALA A 240 -18.01 -6.46 23.49
C ALA A 240 -17.22 -7.03 24.69
N VAL A 241 -15.89 -7.10 24.58
CA VAL A 241 -15.04 -7.58 25.68
C VAL A 241 -15.11 -6.66 26.90
N ASN A 242 -15.08 -5.33 26.70
CA ASN A 242 -15.20 -4.38 27.82
C ASN A 242 -16.55 -4.49 28.53
N LEU A 243 -17.65 -4.65 27.76
CA LEU A 243 -18.98 -4.86 28.34
C LEU A 243 -19.08 -6.18 29.11
N LEU A 244 -18.48 -7.26 28.58
CA LEU A 244 -18.47 -8.58 29.23
C LEU A 244 -17.55 -8.66 30.46
N ALA A 245 -16.53 -7.79 30.52
CA ALA A 245 -15.58 -7.71 31.63
C ALA A 245 -16.06 -6.77 32.75
N ARG A 246 -16.97 -5.83 32.45
CA ARG A 246 -17.57 -4.95 33.46
C ARG A 246 -18.25 -5.77 34.57
N GLY A 247 -17.89 -5.48 35.82
CA GLY A 247 -18.48 -6.12 36.99
C GLY A 247 -17.94 -7.50 37.36
N LYS A 248 -16.92 -8.01 36.64
CA LYS A 248 -16.23 -9.26 37.01
C LYS A 248 -14.93 -8.97 37.75
N LEU A 249 -14.63 -9.77 38.78
CA LEU A 249 -13.34 -9.76 39.46
C LEU A 249 -12.21 -9.99 38.46
N LYS A 250 -11.10 -9.24 38.61
CA LYS A 250 -9.90 -9.43 37.79
C LYS A 250 -9.36 -10.84 38.02
N THR A 251 -9.57 -11.71 37.04
CA THR A 251 -9.08 -13.09 37.05
C THR A 251 -7.79 -13.26 36.25
N HIS A 252 -7.34 -12.21 35.56
CA HIS A 252 -6.17 -12.18 34.69
C HIS A 252 -4.99 -11.50 35.39
N CYS A 253 -3.84 -12.16 35.38
CA CYS A 253 -2.60 -11.64 35.93
C CYS A 253 -1.81 -10.93 34.84
N LEU A 254 -2.03 -9.61 34.72
CA LEU A 254 -1.37 -8.76 33.72
C LEU A 254 0.03 -8.34 34.17
N THR A 255 0.23 -8.24 35.48
CA THR A 255 1.49 -7.82 36.10
C THR A 255 1.91 -8.79 37.21
N PHE A 256 3.17 -8.73 37.62
CA PHE A 256 3.63 -9.45 38.83
C PHE A 256 2.86 -9.01 40.08
N GLY A 257 2.46 -7.74 40.16
CA GLY A 257 1.58 -7.26 41.24
C GLY A 257 0.26 -8.03 41.32
N ASP A 258 -0.35 -8.34 40.17
CA ASP A 258 -1.58 -9.16 40.13
C ASP A 258 -1.33 -10.60 40.61
N VAL A 259 -0.15 -11.16 40.36
CA VAL A 259 0.25 -12.49 40.85
C VAL A 259 0.42 -12.49 42.37
N ILE A 260 1.04 -11.45 42.94
CA ILE A 260 1.24 -11.31 44.39
C ILE A 260 -0.11 -11.14 45.11
N VAL A 261 -1.00 -10.32 44.57
CA VAL A 261 -2.36 -10.15 45.13
C VAL A 261 -3.15 -11.44 45.02
N ALA A 262 -3.03 -12.16 43.90
CA ALA A 262 -3.68 -13.46 43.70
C ALA A 262 -3.15 -14.54 44.66
N SER A 263 -1.84 -14.58 44.92
CA SER A 263 -1.23 -15.54 45.85
C SER A 263 -1.55 -15.21 47.32
N ALA A 264 -1.66 -13.93 47.67
CA ALA A 264 -2.06 -13.50 49.01
C ALA A 264 -3.54 -13.81 49.32
N SER A 265 -4.40 -13.74 48.30
CA SER A 265 -5.85 -13.90 48.42
C SER A 265 -6.35 -15.34 48.29
N ASN A 266 -5.55 -16.28 47.76
CA ASN A 266 -5.90 -17.68 47.62
C ASN A 266 -5.04 -18.58 48.52
N ALA A 267 -5.65 -19.16 49.55
CA ALA A 267 -4.96 -20.02 50.51
C ALA A 267 -4.32 -21.26 49.88
N GLU A 268 -4.83 -21.74 48.74
CA GLU A 268 -4.24 -22.88 48.00
C GLU A 268 -2.98 -22.52 47.19
N LEU A 269 -2.77 -21.24 46.91
CA LEU A 269 -1.57 -20.72 46.25
C LEU A 269 -0.50 -20.31 47.28
N ARG A 270 -0.88 -20.18 48.56
CA ARG A 270 0.06 -20.11 49.67
C ARG A 270 0.72 -21.48 49.81
N VAL A 271 1.96 -21.59 49.36
CA VAL A 271 2.77 -22.79 49.54
C VAL A 271 2.84 -23.10 51.04
N GLN A 272 2.23 -24.21 51.45
CA GLN A 272 2.42 -24.75 52.80
C GLN A 272 3.90 -25.14 52.96
N GLY A 273 4.63 -24.39 53.77
CA GLY A 273 5.88 -24.86 54.36
C GLY A 273 7.19 -24.37 53.75
N ARG A 274 7.21 -23.34 52.90
CA ARG A 274 8.46 -22.60 52.63
C ARG A 274 8.20 -21.22 52.07
N ASP A 275 8.74 -20.22 52.75
CA ASP A 275 8.79 -18.81 52.40
C ASP A 275 9.56 -18.56 51.08
N TRP A 276 8.92 -18.76 49.92
CA TRP A 276 9.52 -18.44 48.62
C TRP A 276 9.49 -16.93 48.32
N ALA A 277 8.45 -16.22 48.78
CA ALA A 277 8.33 -14.78 48.59
C ALA A 277 9.39 -13.98 49.38
N LEU A 278 9.81 -14.47 50.56
CA LEU A 278 10.91 -13.89 51.33
C LEU A 278 12.28 -14.29 50.77
N SER A 279 12.40 -15.47 50.14
CA SER A 279 13.64 -15.90 49.48
C SER A 279 13.97 -15.05 48.26
N GLU A 280 12.98 -14.70 47.44
CA GLU A 280 13.19 -13.77 46.30
C GLU A 280 13.30 -12.31 46.75
N MET A 281 12.55 -11.86 47.77
CA MET A 281 12.80 -10.53 48.37
C MET A 281 14.24 -10.40 48.89
N HIS A 282 14.78 -11.44 49.54
CA HIS A 282 16.19 -11.46 49.94
C HIS A 282 17.17 -11.62 48.77
N GLN A 283 16.74 -12.04 47.59
CA GLN A 283 17.59 -12.09 46.40
C GLN A 283 17.61 -10.75 45.67
N VAL A 284 16.49 -10.03 45.66
CA VAL A 284 16.37 -8.64 45.16
C VAL A 284 17.07 -7.66 46.10
N GLU A 285 16.90 -7.78 47.43
CA GLU A 285 17.67 -6.99 48.41
C GLU A 285 19.17 -7.26 48.33
N ARG A 286 19.59 -8.52 48.09
CA ARG A 286 21.02 -8.83 47.87
C ARG A 286 21.56 -8.26 46.57
N HIS A 287 20.77 -8.22 45.48
CA HIS A 287 21.20 -7.55 44.25
C HIS A 287 21.28 -6.03 44.41
N GLN A 288 20.39 -5.44 45.20
CA GLN A 288 20.39 -4.00 45.47
C GLN A 288 21.55 -3.60 46.41
N GLN A 289 21.89 -4.43 47.39
CA GLN A 289 23.09 -4.27 48.22
C GLN A 289 24.40 -4.48 47.44
N ILE A 290 24.45 -5.42 46.48
CA ILE A 290 25.63 -5.62 45.61
C ILE A 290 25.83 -4.41 44.67
N LEU A 291 24.75 -3.81 44.16
CA LEU A 291 24.82 -2.61 43.34
C LEU A 291 25.23 -1.36 44.14
N GLU A 292 24.77 -1.21 45.39
CA GLU A 292 25.25 -0.15 46.28
C GLU A 292 26.72 -0.33 46.65
N PHE A 293 27.17 -1.56 46.95
CA PHE A 293 28.57 -1.88 47.26
C PHE A 293 29.52 -1.62 46.08
N ALA A 294 29.09 -1.94 44.84
CA ALA A 294 29.83 -1.63 43.63
C ALA A 294 29.94 -0.12 43.36
N SER A 295 28.93 0.67 43.74
CA SER A 295 28.95 2.14 43.57
C SER A 295 29.86 2.87 44.56
N THR A 296 30.10 2.29 45.74
CA THR A 296 31.04 2.83 46.74
C THR A 296 32.49 2.45 46.47
N HIS A 297 32.76 1.30 45.84
CA HIS A 297 34.13 0.91 45.47
C HIS A 297 34.66 1.64 44.24
N HIS A 298 33.80 2.05 43.30
CA HIS A 298 34.24 2.83 42.14
C HIS A 298 34.64 4.28 42.46
N ARG A 299 34.43 4.75 43.70
CA ARG A 299 34.72 6.13 44.11
C ARG A 299 36.08 6.29 44.83
N TYR A 300 36.85 5.21 44.97
CA TYR A 300 38.16 5.21 45.64
C TYR A 300 39.35 4.95 44.72
N GLU A 301 39.15 4.60 43.44
CA GLU A 301 40.25 4.35 42.50
C GLU A 301 40.63 5.53 41.59
N ASP A 302 39.87 6.65 41.58
CA ASP A 302 40.16 7.82 40.74
C ASP A 302 41.02 8.91 41.44
N LYS A 303 41.99 8.54 42.28
CA LYS A 303 42.82 9.54 43.01
C LYS A 303 44.32 9.33 43.04
N GLU A 304 44.87 8.45 42.22
CA GLU A 304 46.32 8.44 41.96
C GLU A 304 46.57 8.51 40.45
N GLU A 305 47.67 9.17 40.08
CA GLU A 305 48.26 9.27 38.74
C GLU A 305 47.70 10.33 37.75
N PHE A 306 48.22 11.57 37.79
CA PHE A 306 49.45 11.96 37.06
C PHE A 306 49.73 13.47 37.19
N ASP A 307 50.81 13.79 37.91
CA ASP A 307 51.68 14.94 37.63
C ASP A 307 52.59 14.57 36.46
N ILE A 308 52.64 15.41 35.43
CA ILE A 308 53.78 15.86 34.57
C ILE A 308 53.20 16.74 33.45
#